data_AF-A0A0Q6W0B5-F1
#
_entry.id   AF-A0A0Q6W0B5-F1
#
_cell.length_a   1.000
_cell.length_b   1.000
_cell.length_c   1.000
_cell.angle_alpha   90.00
_cell.angle_beta   90.00
_cell.angle_gamma   90.00
#
_symmetry.space_group_name_H-M   'P 1'
#
loop_
_entity.id
_entity.type
_entity.pdbx_description
1 polymer ?
#
loop_
_entity_poly.entity_id
_entity_poly.type
_entity_poly.pdbx_seq_one_letter_code
_entity_poly.pdbx_strand_id
1 'polypeptide(L)'
;MCETESRNPASNPPVVGYRLDASGSSCTATPKAPVVLPMTEPRFQGEVGRTFRDSDPPQFLQSVRPPKGAPNVVVILLDDAGFGQFSTFGGGGMPSPTADRLAAEGLRFNEFHTTALCSPTRAAFLTGRNHHSSGFGVISEITDGYDGYTGIMPKSAGTIAQTLRLNGYATAWFGKNHNTPAWEQNPAGPFDMLPSGL
;
A
#
# COMPACT_ATOMS: atom_id res chain seq x y z
N MET A 1 -44.21 2.08 -36.25
CA MET A 1 -43.26 2.42 -37.32
C MET A 1 -41.88 2.44 -36.66
N CYS A 2 -41.08 1.42 -36.98
CA CYS A 2 -39.69 1.09 -36.59
C CYS A 2 -39.18 1.30 -35.15
N GLU A 3 -38.88 0.15 -34.53
CA GLU A 3 -37.83 -0.12 -33.52
C GLU A 3 -36.47 0.51 -33.93
N THR A 4 -35.56 0.86 -33.02
CA THR A 4 -34.65 -0.09 -32.36
C THR A 4 -34.20 0.35 -30.96
N GLU A 5 -34.39 -0.53 -29.97
CA GLU A 5 -33.58 -0.57 -28.75
C GLU A 5 -32.18 -1.09 -29.10
N SER A 6 -31.13 -0.40 -28.66
CA SER A 6 -29.82 -1.03 -28.45
C SER A 6 -29.52 -1.02 -26.94
N ARG A 7 -29.76 -2.18 -26.32
CA ARG A 7 -29.19 -2.50 -25.02
C ARG A 7 -27.68 -2.60 -25.19
N ASN A 8 -26.93 -1.75 -24.50
CA ASN A 8 -25.50 -1.96 -24.29
C ASN A 8 -25.27 -2.42 -22.84
N PRO A 9 -25.23 -3.74 -22.56
CA PRO A 9 -24.84 -4.22 -21.26
C PRO A 9 -23.30 -4.24 -21.19
N ALA A 10 -22.74 -3.46 -20.26
CA ALA A 10 -21.39 -3.62 -19.76
C ALA A 10 -20.26 -3.55 -20.80
N SER A 11 -19.98 -2.36 -21.34
CA SER A 11 -18.63 -2.08 -21.82
C SER A 11 -17.68 -2.02 -20.62
N ASN A 12 -16.89 -3.07 -20.42
CA ASN A 12 -15.77 -3.05 -19.48
C ASN A 12 -14.90 -1.82 -19.77
N PRO A 13 -14.41 -1.08 -18.74
CA PRO A 13 -13.39 -0.08 -18.98
C PRO A 13 -12.19 -0.74 -19.65
N PRO A 14 -11.46 -0.04 -20.53
CA PRO A 14 -10.36 -0.62 -21.29
C PRO A 14 -9.34 -1.24 -20.33
N VAL A 15 -9.05 -2.52 -20.52
CA VAL A 15 -7.93 -3.19 -19.88
C VAL A 15 -6.68 -2.40 -20.27
N VAL A 16 -5.99 -1.84 -19.28
CA VAL A 16 -4.76 -1.10 -19.52
C VAL A 16 -3.69 -2.07 -19.99
N GLY A 17 -3.51 -2.18 -21.30
CA GLY A 17 -2.38 -2.83 -21.92
C GLY A 17 -1.16 -1.92 -21.88
N TYR A 18 -0.03 -2.42 -21.38
CA TYR A 18 1.27 -1.79 -21.59
C TYR A 18 1.76 -2.21 -22.99
N ARG A 19 1.63 -1.33 -23.98
CA ARG A 19 2.38 -1.46 -25.24
C ARG A 19 3.74 -0.81 -25.03
N LEU A 20 4.80 -1.62 -25.12
CA LEU A 20 6.16 -1.12 -25.34
C LEU A 20 6.27 -0.87 -26.85
N ASP A 21 6.44 0.38 -27.25
CA ASP A 21 6.87 0.74 -28.58
C ASP A 21 8.40 0.55 -28.69
N ALA A 22 8.83 -0.22 -29.69
CA ALA A 22 10.24 -0.55 -29.90
C ALA A 22 11.01 0.57 -30.63
N SER A 23 10.66 1.84 -30.40
CA SER A 23 11.31 2.98 -31.05
C SER A 23 11.54 4.09 -30.04
N GLY A 24 12.75 4.13 -29.48
CA GLY A 24 13.17 5.20 -28.59
C GLY A 24 13.10 6.56 -29.28
N SER A 25 12.04 7.32 -29.04
CA SER A 25 12.00 8.78 -29.18
C SER A 25 10.72 9.33 -28.54
N SER A 26 10.87 10.33 -27.67
CA SER A 26 9.81 11.12 -27.02
C SER A 26 9.01 10.42 -25.90
N CYS A 27 9.41 10.66 -24.64
CA CYS A 27 8.58 10.49 -23.45
C CYS A 27 7.47 11.55 -23.41
N THR A 28 6.38 11.33 -24.13
CA THR A 28 5.11 11.98 -23.81
C THR A 28 4.29 11.01 -22.97
N ALA A 29 4.43 11.12 -21.65
CA ALA A 29 3.58 10.38 -20.73
C ALA A 29 2.15 10.93 -20.83
N THR A 30 1.32 10.30 -21.65
CA THR A 30 -0.12 10.53 -21.63
C THR A 30 -0.62 10.29 -20.21
N PRO A 31 -1.34 11.24 -19.56
CA PRO A 31 -1.85 11.05 -18.22
C PRO A 31 -2.79 9.83 -18.22
N LYS A 32 -2.31 8.72 -17.66
CA LYS A 32 -3.11 7.53 -17.46
C LYS A 32 -4.22 7.89 -16.46
N ALA A 33 -5.48 7.61 -16.81
CA ALA A 33 -6.59 7.79 -15.89
C ALA A 33 -6.24 7.21 -14.51
N PRO A 34 -6.62 7.88 -13.41
CA PRO A 34 -6.24 7.44 -12.08
C PRO A 34 -6.72 6.01 -11.87
N VAL A 35 -5.82 5.13 -11.43
CA VAL A 35 -6.17 3.76 -11.07
C VAL A 35 -7.02 3.84 -9.81
N VAL A 36 -8.32 3.52 -9.94
CA VAL A 36 -9.23 3.42 -8.80
C VAL A 36 -9.04 2.04 -8.16
N LEU A 37 -8.78 2.01 -6.85
CA LEU A 37 -8.65 0.79 -6.06
C LEU A 37 -9.88 0.61 -5.16
N PRO A 38 -10.32 -0.63 -4.89
CA PRO A 38 -9.80 -1.89 -5.46
C PRO A 38 -10.09 -2.00 -6.97
N MET A 39 -9.25 -2.75 -7.70
CA MET A 39 -9.52 -3.03 -9.11
C MET A 39 -10.82 -3.84 -9.22
N THR A 40 -11.59 -3.60 -10.29
CA THR A 40 -12.81 -4.37 -10.57
C THR A 40 -12.50 -5.85 -10.61
N GLU A 41 -13.35 -6.65 -9.96
CA GLU A 41 -13.20 -8.11 -9.95
C GLU A 41 -13.15 -8.66 -11.38
N PRO A 42 -12.11 -9.45 -11.72
CA PRO A 42 -12.03 -10.05 -13.05
C PRO A 42 -13.21 -11.01 -13.24
N ARG A 43 -13.84 -10.95 -14.40
CA ARG A 43 -14.93 -11.86 -14.79
C ARG A 43 -14.43 -12.85 -15.84
N PHE A 44 -15.06 -14.02 -15.87
CA PHE A 44 -14.86 -14.97 -16.97
C PHE A 44 -15.23 -14.30 -18.30
N GLN A 45 -14.38 -14.45 -19.32
CA GLN A 45 -14.55 -13.79 -20.61
C GLN A 45 -15.06 -14.72 -21.72
N GLY A 46 -15.27 -16.00 -21.43
CA GLY A 46 -15.84 -16.94 -22.39
C GLY A 46 -17.37 -16.97 -22.36
N GLU A 47 -17.95 -17.72 -23.29
CA GLU A 47 -19.38 -17.97 -23.35
C GLU A 47 -19.78 -19.11 -22.40
N VAL A 48 -20.90 -18.91 -21.69
CA VAL A 48 -21.49 -19.93 -20.82
C VAL A 48 -22.78 -20.41 -21.49
N GLY A 49 -22.72 -21.61 -22.08
CA GLY A 49 -23.84 -22.26 -22.75
C GLY A 49 -24.84 -22.88 -21.78
N ARG A 50 -25.87 -23.54 -22.33
CA ARG A 50 -26.94 -24.18 -21.54
C ARG A 50 -26.45 -25.40 -20.76
N THR A 51 -25.42 -26.08 -21.26
CA THR A 51 -24.75 -27.20 -20.58
C THR A 51 -23.24 -26.97 -20.55
N PHE A 52 -22.52 -27.64 -19.64
CA PHE A 52 -21.06 -27.51 -19.55
C PHE A 52 -20.31 -27.91 -20.84
N ARG A 53 -20.95 -28.70 -21.71
CA ARG A 53 -20.39 -29.12 -23.00
C ARG A 53 -20.49 -28.03 -24.06
N ASP A 54 -21.44 -27.10 -23.87
CA ASP A 54 -21.72 -25.97 -24.76
C ASP A 54 -21.08 -24.67 -24.25
N SER A 55 -20.32 -24.73 -23.14
CA SER A 55 -19.60 -23.61 -22.57
C SER A 55 -18.14 -23.64 -22.97
N ASP A 56 -17.52 -22.47 -23.06
CA ASP A 56 -16.07 -22.37 -23.14
C ASP A 56 -15.41 -23.04 -21.92
N PRO A 57 -14.19 -23.61 -22.08
CA PRO A 57 -13.48 -24.23 -20.96
C PRO A 57 -13.35 -23.27 -19.76
N PRO A 58 -13.62 -23.74 -18.54
CA PRO A 58 -13.55 -22.88 -17.36
C PRO A 58 -12.11 -22.38 -17.17
N GLN A 59 -11.99 -21.07 -16.99
CA GLN A 59 -10.71 -20.41 -16.66
C GLN A 59 -10.78 -19.90 -15.24
N PHE A 60 -9.86 -20.36 -14.39
CA PHE A 60 -9.72 -19.82 -13.04
C PHE A 60 -9.20 -18.39 -13.12
N LEU A 61 -9.94 -17.48 -12.47
CA LEU A 61 -9.54 -16.09 -12.34
C LEU A 61 -8.16 -16.01 -11.70
N GLN A 62 -7.24 -15.34 -12.37
CA GLN A 62 -5.92 -15.08 -11.82
C GLN A 62 -6.01 -13.94 -10.80
N SER A 63 -5.29 -14.07 -9.69
CA SER A 63 -5.11 -12.95 -8.77
C SER A 63 -4.43 -11.79 -9.49
N VAL A 64 -4.76 -10.55 -9.10
CA VAL A 64 -4.02 -9.36 -9.54
C VAL A 64 -2.55 -9.55 -9.20
N ARG A 65 -1.66 -9.27 -10.16
CA ARG A 65 -0.20 -9.31 -10.00
C ARG A 65 0.40 -7.95 -10.35
N PRO A 66 1.55 -7.57 -9.78
CA PRO A 66 2.23 -6.34 -10.16
C PRO A 66 2.63 -6.40 -11.64
N PRO A 67 2.68 -5.26 -12.35
CA PRO A 67 3.16 -5.20 -13.73
C PRO A 67 4.57 -5.79 -13.88
N LYS A 68 4.90 -6.24 -15.10
CA LYS A 68 6.26 -6.71 -15.40
C LYS A 68 7.26 -5.58 -15.17
N GLY A 69 8.31 -5.86 -14.38
CA GLY A 69 9.34 -4.89 -14.03
C GLY A 69 8.97 -3.95 -12.88
N ALA A 70 7.83 -4.17 -12.22
CA ALA A 70 7.48 -3.43 -11.02
C ALA A 70 8.54 -3.71 -9.92
N PRO A 71 9.07 -2.67 -9.24
CA PRO A 71 10.14 -2.84 -8.26
C PRO A 71 9.61 -3.45 -6.96
N ASN A 72 10.47 -4.15 -6.23
CA ASN A 72 10.22 -4.49 -4.84
C ASN A 72 10.38 -3.23 -3.97
N VAL A 73 9.52 -3.08 -2.97
CA VAL A 73 9.59 -1.98 -2.01
C VAL A 73 9.97 -2.56 -0.65
N VAL A 74 11.08 -2.08 -0.09
CA VAL A 74 11.55 -2.47 1.24
C VAL A 74 11.69 -1.21 2.08
N VAL A 75 11.03 -1.19 3.23
CA VAL A 75 11.14 -0.09 4.20
C VAL A 75 11.78 -0.62 5.47
N ILE A 76 12.87 0.02 5.88
CA ILE A 76 13.56 -0.25 7.14
C ILE A 76 13.31 0.96 8.03
N LEU A 77 12.51 0.77 9.08
CA LEU A 77 12.19 1.82 10.06
C LEU A 77 12.89 1.52 11.38
N LEU A 78 13.86 2.36 11.72
CA LEU A 78 14.58 2.28 13.00
C LEU A 78 13.73 2.91 14.12
N ASP A 79 13.81 2.33 15.32
CA ASP A 79 13.10 2.80 16.51
C ASP A 79 14.08 3.60 17.38
N ASP A 80 13.70 4.81 17.77
CA ASP A 80 14.47 5.74 18.62
C ASP A 80 15.91 6.03 18.12
N ALA A 81 16.12 6.01 16.81
CA ALA A 81 17.38 6.39 16.18
C ALA A 81 17.47 7.90 15.93
N GLY A 82 18.34 8.59 16.67
CA GLY A 82 18.60 10.01 16.46
C GLY A 82 19.45 10.31 15.21
N PHE A 83 19.24 11.48 14.60
CA PHE A 83 19.93 11.91 13.37
C PHE A 83 21.47 11.83 13.48
N GLY A 84 22.03 12.29 14.61
CA GLY A 84 23.48 12.30 14.86
C GLY A 84 24.05 11.01 15.45
N GLN A 85 23.27 9.93 15.55
CA GLN A 85 23.73 8.70 16.22
C GLN A 85 24.73 7.90 15.35
N PHE A 86 24.51 7.87 14.04
CA PHE A 86 25.23 7.02 13.10
C PHE A 86 26.28 7.78 12.28
N SER A 87 27.37 7.09 11.91
CA SER A 87 28.42 7.66 11.05
C SER A 87 27.91 8.16 9.69
N THR A 88 26.81 7.58 9.18
CA THR A 88 26.23 7.91 7.87
C THR A 88 25.81 9.38 7.73
N PHE A 89 25.45 10.03 8.85
CA PHE A 89 25.06 11.43 8.92
C PHE A 89 26.10 12.31 9.63
N GLY A 90 27.35 11.84 9.72
CA GLY A 90 28.45 12.56 10.37
C GLY A 90 28.48 12.42 11.90
N GLY A 91 27.67 11.53 12.47
CA GLY A 91 27.71 11.20 13.88
C GLY A 91 28.99 10.44 14.28
N GLY A 92 29.48 10.68 15.50
CA GLY A 92 30.67 9.99 16.05
C GLY A 92 30.36 8.83 16.99
N GLY A 93 29.08 8.61 17.33
CA GLY A 93 28.67 7.69 18.41
C GLY A 93 28.60 6.22 18.02
N MET A 94 28.23 5.90 16.77
CA MET A 94 28.05 4.52 16.32
C MET A 94 28.41 4.33 14.84
N PRO A 95 29.45 3.52 14.52
CA PRO A 95 29.74 3.15 13.14
C PRO A 95 28.58 2.40 12.48
N SER A 96 28.27 2.74 11.23
CA SER A 96 27.17 2.13 10.47
C SER A 96 27.57 1.78 9.03
N PRO A 97 28.53 0.87 8.82
CA PRO A 97 29.14 0.61 7.50
C PRO A 97 28.14 0.16 6.44
N THR A 98 27.08 -0.57 6.82
CA THR A 98 26.03 -0.98 5.88
C THR A 98 25.18 0.20 5.42
N ALA A 99 24.83 1.11 6.34
CA ALA A 99 24.09 2.33 6.00
C ALA A 99 24.96 3.30 5.20
N ASP A 100 26.27 3.38 5.51
CA ASP A 100 27.24 4.18 4.76
C ASP A 100 27.31 3.74 3.29
N ARG A 101 27.33 2.42 3.03
CA ARG A 101 27.29 1.88 1.67
C ARG A 101 25.98 2.19 0.95
N LEU A 102 24.84 2.02 1.63
CA LEU A 102 23.53 2.37 1.05
C LEU A 102 23.44 3.86 0.69
N ALA A 103 23.98 4.72 1.55
CA ALA A 103 24.05 6.16 1.31
C ALA A 103 24.98 6.55 0.15
N ALA A 104 26.07 5.80 -0.07
CA ALA A 104 26.99 6.04 -1.17
C ALA A 104 26.40 5.68 -2.54
N GLU A 105 25.49 4.69 -2.58
CA GLU A 105 24.83 4.22 -3.80
C GLU A 105 23.43 4.86 -4.02
N GLY A 106 22.98 5.70 -3.09
CA GLY A 106 21.62 6.21 -3.06
C GLY A 106 21.50 7.69 -2.72
N LEU A 107 20.34 8.07 -2.16
CA LEU A 107 20.05 9.42 -1.72
C LEU A 107 20.08 9.50 -0.19
N ARG A 108 20.50 10.67 0.32
CA ARG A 108 20.43 11.03 1.73
C ARG A 108 19.61 12.31 1.89
N PHE A 109 18.78 12.33 2.93
CA PHE A 109 17.97 13.48 3.29
C PHE A 109 18.46 14.02 4.63
N ASN A 110 18.82 15.31 4.67
CA ASN A 110 19.16 16.00 5.91
C ASN A 110 17.96 16.70 6.56
N GLU A 111 16.83 16.72 5.85
CA GLU A 111 15.55 17.30 6.28
C GLU A 111 14.46 16.23 6.11
N PHE A 112 14.48 15.24 6.99
CA PHE A 112 13.47 14.18 7.05
C PHE A 112 12.88 14.18 8.46
N HIS A 113 11.56 14.42 8.55
CA HIS A 113 10.89 14.66 9.82
C HIS A 113 9.94 13.51 10.15
N THR A 114 10.04 13.03 11.39
CA THR A 114 9.06 12.13 12.01
C THR A 114 8.27 12.90 13.06
N THR A 115 7.24 12.27 13.64
CA THR A 115 6.63 12.84 14.85
C THR A 115 7.53 12.55 16.05
N ALA A 116 7.22 13.14 17.20
CA ALA A 116 7.97 12.93 18.44
C ALA A 116 7.76 11.53 19.06
N LEU A 117 6.82 10.72 18.56
CA LEU A 117 6.43 9.44 19.15
C LEU A 117 6.34 8.33 18.08
N CYS A 118 6.46 7.08 18.54
CA CYS A 118 6.50 5.90 17.68
C CYS A 118 5.14 5.61 17.00
N SER A 119 4.04 5.44 17.74
CA SER A 119 2.71 5.17 17.12
C SER A 119 2.28 6.27 16.14
N PRO A 120 2.37 7.58 16.46
CA PRO A 120 2.00 8.63 15.53
C PRO A 120 2.86 8.66 14.27
N THR A 121 4.18 8.45 14.38
CA THR A 121 5.07 8.35 13.21
C THR A 121 4.67 7.19 12.30
N ARG A 122 4.39 6.02 12.88
CA ARG A 122 4.02 4.82 12.12
C ARG A 122 2.63 4.96 11.49
N ALA A 123 1.68 5.61 12.16
CA ALA A 123 0.38 5.92 11.60
C ALA A 123 0.49 6.87 10.40
N ALA A 124 1.30 7.93 10.51
CA ALA A 124 1.56 8.85 9.42
C ALA A 124 2.24 8.16 8.23
N PHE A 125 3.24 7.31 8.49
CA PHE A 125 3.91 6.51 7.47
C PHE A 125 2.94 5.56 6.76
N LEU A 126 2.15 4.79 7.52
CA LEU A 126 1.21 3.82 6.97
C LEU A 126 0.16 4.48 6.09
N THR A 127 -0.38 5.63 6.51
CA THR A 127 -1.56 6.25 5.87
C THR A 127 -1.23 7.38 4.91
N GLY A 128 -0.01 7.93 4.98
CA GLY A 128 0.34 9.18 4.29
C GLY A 128 -0.44 10.40 4.80
N ARG A 129 -1.00 10.36 6.01
CA ARG A 129 -1.83 11.42 6.59
C ARG A 129 -1.23 11.97 7.88
N ASN A 130 -1.71 13.14 8.30
CA ASN A 130 -1.45 13.64 9.63
C ASN A 130 -1.93 12.61 10.68
N HIS A 131 -1.08 12.33 11.67
CA HIS A 131 -1.32 11.28 12.65
C HIS A 131 -2.56 11.52 13.52
N HIS A 132 -2.95 12.78 13.79
CA HIS A 132 -4.23 13.08 14.44
C HIS A 132 -5.41 12.69 13.55
N SER A 133 -5.35 12.96 12.25
CA SER A 133 -6.40 12.52 11.31
C SER A 133 -6.48 11.00 11.14
N SER A 134 -5.46 10.27 11.59
CA SER A 134 -5.40 8.81 11.59
C SER A 134 -5.65 8.18 12.95
N GLY A 135 -6.09 8.96 13.97
CA GLY A 135 -6.44 8.42 15.30
C GLY A 135 -5.26 8.25 16.26
N PHE A 136 -4.05 8.68 15.89
CA PHE A 136 -2.82 8.53 16.68
C PHE A 136 -2.18 9.87 17.04
N GLY A 137 -2.79 10.59 17.98
CA GLY A 137 -2.18 11.78 18.61
C GLY A 137 -1.10 11.43 19.63
N VAL A 138 -1.08 10.18 20.10
CA VAL A 138 -0.18 9.68 21.14
C VAL A 138 0.11 8.19 20.92
N ILE A 139 0.97 7.59 21.75
CA ILE A 139 1.24 6.14 21.72
C ILE A 139 0.00 5.33 22.13
N SER A 140 -0.14 4.14 21.55
CA SER A 140 -1.34 3.27 21.69
C SER A 140 -1.74 2.97 23.14
N GLU A 141 -0.78 2.96 24.06
CA GLU A 141 -0.95 2.62 25.47
C GLU A 141 -1.66 3.71 26.30
N ILE A 142 -1.63 4.97 25.84
CA ILE A 142 -2.23 6.11 26.55
C ILE A 142 -3.20 6.88 25.65
N THR A 143 -3.82 6.15 24.73
CA THR A 143 -4.93 6.63 23.90
C THR A 143 -6.13 6.98 24.77
N ASP A 144 -7.00 7.85 24.25
CA ASP A 144 -8.22 8.26 24.92
C ASP A 144 -9.42 8.22 23.96
N GLY A 145 -10.58 8.71 24.38
CA GLY A 145 -11.80 8.69 23.56
C GLY A 145 -11.96 9.89 22.63
N TYR A 146 -11.04 10.84 22.61
CA TYR A 146 -11.17 12.05 21.81
C TYR A 146 -10.77 11.81 20.36
N ASP A 147 -11.40 12.56 19.46
CA ASP A 147 -11.10 12.51 18.04
C ASP A 147 -9.60 12.76 17.79
N GLY A 148 -8.99 11.83 17.07
CA GLY A 148 -7.58 11.84 16.75
C GLY A 148 -6.64 11.25 17.80
N TYR A 149 -7.17 10.77 18.94
CA TYR A 149 -6.40 10.13 20.01
C TYR A 149 -6.93 8.72 20.37
N THR A 150 -7.88 8.20 19.58
CA THR A 150 -8.58 6.94 19.78
C THR A 150 -7.70 5.69 19.74
N GLY A 151 -6.50 5.78 19.15
CA GLY A 151 -5.67 4.61 18.86
C GLY A 151 -6.21 3.74 17.73
N ILE A 152 -7.30 4.14 17.09
CA ILE A 152 -7.97 3.38 16.04
C ILE A 152 -7.81 4.14 14.72
N MET A 153 -7.17 3.50 13.75
CA MET A 153 -7.06 4.05 12.40
C MET A 153 -8.41 3.98 11.69
N PRO A 154 -8.95 5.11 11.20
CA PRO A 154 -10.23 5.09 10.51
C PRO A 154 -10.11 4.29 9.21
N LYS A 155 -11.14 3.51 8.86
CA LYS A 155 -11.14 2.71 7.62
C LYS A 155 -11.05 3.56 6.34
N SER A 156 -11.36 4.85 6.43
CA SER A 156 -11.15 5.81 5.35
C SER A 156 -9.67 6.15 5.11
N ALA A 157 -8.77 5.78 6.04
CA ALA A 157 -7.31 5.92 5.93
C ALA A 157 -6.70 4.61 5.46
N GLY A 158 -6.77 4.38 4.14
CA GLY A 158 -6.10 3.25 3.51
C GLY A 158 -4.59 3.32 3.72
N THR A 159 -3.98 2.17 3.98
CA THR A 159 -2.55 2.09 4.22
C THR A 159 -1.76 1.92 2.92
N ILE A 160 -0.44 2.16 2.97
CA ILE A 160 0.48 1.79 1.90
C ILE A 160 0.44 0.29 1.61
N ALA A 161 0.30 -0.54 2.65
CA ALA A 161 0.21 -2.00 2.52
C ALA A 161 -1.08 -2.40 1.77
N GLN A 162 -2.23 -1.85 2.16
CA GLN A 162 -3.50 -2.06 1.47
C GLN A 162 -3.43 -1.60 0.01
N THR A 163 -2.86 -0.42 -0.24
CA THR A 163 -2.69 0.13 -1.59
C THR A 163 -1.83 -0.80 -2.47
N LEU A 164 -0.69 -1.26 -1.95
CA LEU A 164 0.21 -2.19 -2.65
C LEU A 164 -0.46 -3.55 -2.89
N ARG A 165 -1.13 -4.10 -1.87
CA ARG A 165 -1.84 -5.40 -1.95
C ARG A 165 -2.96 -5.36 -2.98
N LEU A 166 -3.75 -4.29 -3.02
CA LEU A 166 -4.78 -4.10 -4.04
C LEU A 166 -4.20 -3.88 -5.45
N ASN A 167 -2.89 -3.62 -5.56
CA ASN A 167 -2.13 -3.59 -6.82
C ASN A 167 -1.38 -4.91 -7.12
N GLY A 168 -1.67 -5.98 -6.38
CA GLY A 168 -1.12 -7.31 -6.60
C GLY A 168 0.21 -7.59 -5.88
N TYR A 169 0.74 -6.66 -5.09
CA TYR A 169 1.94 -6.93 -4.30
C TYR A 169 1.64 -7.87 -3.14
N ALA A 170 2.59 -8.77 -2.86
CA ALA A 170 2.65 -9.42 -1.57
C ALA A 170 3.24 -8.44 -0.54
N THR A 171 2.55 -8.25 0.58
CA THR A 171 3.00 -7.39 1.68
C THR A 171 3.36 -8.24 2.89
N ALA A 172 4.41 -7.82 3.61
CA ALA A 172 4.83 -8.45 4.85
C ALA A 172 5.42 -7.38 5.78
N TRP A 173 5.30 -7.61 7.08
CA TRP A 173 5.81 -6.72 8.11
C TRP A 173 6.54 -7.55 9.17
N PHE A 174 7.74 -7.13 9.52
CA PHE A 174 8.57 -7.79 10.50
C PHE A 174 9.00 -6.79 11.58
N GLY A 175 8.79 -7.13 12.85
CA GLY A 175 9.14 -6.29 13.99
C GLY A 175 7.97 -5.45 14.52
N LYS A 176 8.28 -4.29 15.10
CA LYS A 176 7.35 -3.45 15.86
C LYS A 176 6.25 -2.84 14.98
N ASN A 177 4.99 -2.98 15.38
CA ASN A 177 3.83 -2.31 14.76
C ASN A 177 3.48 -1.01 15.48
N HIS A 178 3.15 -1.12 16.76
CA HIS A 178 2.74 -0.01 17.64
C HIS A 178 1.49 0.78 17.21
N ASN A 179 0.75 0.34 16.19
CA ASN A 179 -0.54 0.90 15.79
C ASN A 179 -1.73 -0.03 16.08
N THR A 180 -1.56 -1.03 16.96
CA THR A 180 -2.68 -1.84 17.46
C THR A 180 -3.10 -1.32 18.84
N PRO A 181 -4.37 -0.95 19.06
CA PRO A 181 -4.85 -0.55 20.39
C PRO A 181 -4.53 -1.62 21.42
N ALA A 182 -4.18 -1.21 22.65
CA ALA A 182 -3.73 -2.14 23.68
C ALA A 182 -4.75 -3.25 23.98
N TRP A 183 -6.06 -2.96 23.89
CA TRP A 183 -7.14 -3.93 24.09
C TRP A 183 -7.32 -4.92 22.92
N GLU A 184 -6.79 -4.63 21.74
CA GLU A 184 -6.85 -5.51 20.55
C GLU A 184 -5.59 -6.38 20.38
N GLN A 185 -4.58 -6.21 21.24
CA GLN A 185 -3.35 -7.00 21.22
C GLN A 185 -3.54 -8.38 21.88
N ASN A 186 -4.52 -9.14 21.38
CA ASN A 186 -4.89 -10.44 21.92
C ASN A 186 -5.23 -11.42 20.79
N PRO A 187 -5.15 -12.74 21.03
CA PRO A 187 -5.36 -13.74 19.97
C PRO A 187 -6.82 -13.91 19.55
N ALA A 188 -7.79 -13.31 20.23
CA ALA A 188 -9.20 -13.35 19.84
C ALA A 188 -9.54 -12.33 18.74
N GLY A 189 -8.62 -11.39 18.47
CA GLY A 189 -8.83 -10.32 17.50
C GLY A 189 -9.60 -9.13 18.08
N PRO A 190 -10.00 -8.17 17.23
CA PRO A 190 -9.89 -8.17 15.76
C PRO A 190 -8.43 -8.13 15.25
N PHE A 191 -8.19 -8.63 14.03
CA PHE A 191 -6.84 -8.70 13.44
C PHE A 191 -6.54 -7.58 12.42
N ASP A 192 -7.51 -6.70 12.16
CA ASP A 192 -7.42 -5.65 11.14
C ASP A 192 -6.29 -4.64 11.37
N MET A 193 -5.94 -4.41 12.64
CA MET A 193 -4.89 -3.47 13.03
C MET A 193 -3.57 -4.16 13.35
N LEU A 194 -3.51 -5.50 13.18
CA LEU A 194 -2.27 -6.25 13.25
C LEU A 194 -1.52 -6.14 11.92
N PRO A 195 -0.20 -6.38 11.90
CA PRO A 195 0.58 -6.26 10.67
C PRO A 195 0.15 -7.19 9.52
N SER A 196 -0.58 -8.26 9.83
CA SER A 196 -1.19 -9.15 8.83
C SER A 196 -2.51 -8.63 8.25
N GLY A 197 -3.18 -7.71 8.95
CA GLY A 197 -4.46 -7.12 8.56
C GLY A 197 -4.36 -5.73 7.93
N LEU A 198 -3.23 -5.03 8.15
CA LEU A 198 -2.94 -3.68 7.62
C LEU A 198 -2.62 -3.63 6.13
#